data_AF-A0A0L0VKQ5-F1
#
_entry.id   AF-A0A0L0VKQ5-F1
#
_cell.length_a   1.000
_cell.length_b   1.000
_cell.length_c   1.000
_cell.angle_alpha   90.00
_cell.angle_beta   90.00
_cell.angle_gamma   90.00
#
_symmetry.space_group_name_H-M   'P 1'
#
loop_
_entity.id
_entity.type
_entity.pdbx_description
1 polymer ?
#
loop_
_entity_poly.entity_id
_entity_poly.type
_entity_poly.pdbx_seq_one_letter_code
_entity_poly.pdbx_strand_id
1 'polypeptide(L)'
;MNMVYGLDDTLLTNSWLGESARYELRYFGMLRDMDDTGHQAEREPPWYLVGDGDTLWTDERILRQELGTYDPTKSWLLGCSSEEISQIQQFGNRALGGAEIIIAR
;
A
#
# COMPACT_ATOMS: atom_id res chain seq x y z
N MET A 1 -3.82 11.47 -13.41
CA MET A 1 -2.39 11.28 -13.71
C MET A 1 -1.78 10.78 -12.42
N ASN A 2 -1.54 9.48 -12.31
CA ASN A 2 -0.97 8.88 -11.11
C ASN A 2 0.52 9.25 -11.09
N MET A 3 0.98 9.90 -10.02
CA MET A 3 2.40 10.15 -9.81
C MET A 3 2.98 8.95 -9.08
N VAL A 4 3.93 8.26 -9.73
CA VAL A 4 4.71 7.19 -9.12
C VAL A 4 6.03 7.79 -8.64
N TYR A 5 6.27 7.75 -7.32
CA TYR A 5 7.57 8.03 -6.73
C TYR A 5 8.10 6.73 -6.13
N GLY A 6 9.32 6.33 -6.46
CA GLY A 6 9.89 5.06 -5.99
C GLY A 6 11.15 5.29 -5.14
N LEU A 7 11.07 4.97 -3.86
CA LEU A 7 12.24 4.78 -2.99
C LEU A 7 12.89 3.43 -3.35
N ASP A 8 14.22 3.26 -3.26
CA ASP A 8 14.94 2.09 -3.82
C ASP A 8 14.29 0.69 -3.61
N ASP A 9 13.59 0.46 -2.50
CA ASP A 9 12.94 -0.82 -2.16
C ASP A 9 11.40 -0.78 -2.13
N THR A 10 10.78 0.34 -2.51
CA THR A 10 9.32 0.49 -2.47
C THR A 10 8.79 1.24 -3.69
N LEU A 11 7.58 0.87 -4.10
CA LEU A 11 6.80 1.67 -5.04
C LEU A 11 5.64 2.32 -4.29
N LEU A 12 5.46 3.63 -4.50
CA LEU A 12 4.35 4.41 -3.96
C LEU A 12 3.49 4.96 -5.10
N THR A 13 2.18 4.81 -4.96
CA THR A 13 1.20 5.44 -5.85
C THR A 13 0.01 5.95 -5.05
N ASN A 14 -0.64 6.99 -5.56
CA ASN A 14 -1.88 7.54 -5.00
C ASN A 14 -3.13 6.97 -5.67
N SER A 15 -4.25 6.89 -4.93
CA SER A 15 -5.44 6.12 -5.31
C SER A 15 -6.58 6.91 -6.00
N TRP A 16 -6.34 8.14 -6.48
CA TRP A 16 -7.41 9.05 -6.89
C TRP A 16 -8.15 8.63 -8.18
N LEU A 17 -9.37 8.10 -8.05
CA LEU A 17 -10.29 7.74 -9.15
C LEU A 17 -11.73 8.10 -8.75
N GLY A 18 -12.48 8.73 -9.67
CA GLY A 18 -13.87 9.18 -9.43
C GLY A 18 -14.87 8.08 -9.05
N GLU A 19 -16.09 8.50 -8.69
CA GLU A 19 -17.16 7.86 -7.88
C GLU A 19 -17.62 6.40 -8.19
N SER A 20 -17.04 5.63 -9.12
CA SER A 20 -17.72 4.42 -9.64
C SER A 20 -16.92 3.11 -9.77
N ALA A 21 -15.68 3.01 -9.25
CA ALA A 21 -14.95 1.75 -9.26
C ALA A 21 -15.13 0.96 -7.95
N ARG A 22 -15.35 -0.37 -8.04
CA ARG A 22 -15.31 -1.27 -6.88
C ARG A 22 -13.97 -1.12 -6.17
N TYR A 23 -13.99 -0.90 -4.85
CA TYR A 23 -12.77 -0.65 -4.06
C TYR A 23 -11.73 -1.76 -4.19
N GLU A 24 -12.15 -3.02 -4.32
CA GLU A 24 -11.23 -4.15 -4.47
C GLU A 24 -10.49 -4.09 -5.82
N LEU A 25 -11.18 -3.68 -6.89
CA LEU A 25 -10.55 -3.49 -8.21
C LEU A 25 -9.56 -2.33 -8.21
N ARG A 26 -9.76 -1.31 -7.36
CA ARG A 26 -8.82 -0.19 -7.20
C ARG A 26 -7.48 -0.68 -6.65
N TYR A 27 -7.48 -1.34 -5.49
CA TYR A 27 -6.23 -1.74 -4.84
C TYR A 27 -5.52 -2.85 -5.61
N PHE A 28 -6.22 -3.93 -5.99
CA PHE A 28 -5.58 -5.04 -6.71
C PHE A 28 -5.19 -4.69 -8.15
N GLY A 29 -5.94 -3.80 -8.82
CA GLY A 29 -5.55 -3.26 -10.11
C GLY A 29 -4.27 -2.43 -10.03
N MET A 30 -4.17 -1.57 -9.00
CA MET A 30 -2.98 -0.76 -8.77
C MET A 30 -1.73 -1.61 -8.47
N LEU A 31 -1.85 -2.71 -7.73
CA LEU A 31 -0.71 -3.62 -7.51
C LEU A 31 -0.12 -4.14 -8.81
N ARG A 32 -0.98 -4.53 -9.75
CA ARG A 32 -0.54 -4.96 -11.09
C ARG A 32 0.17 -3.83 -11.84
N ASP A 33 -0.42 -2.63 -11.84
CA ASP A 33 0.19 -1.48 -12.52
C ASP A 33 1.54 -1.10 -11.89
N MET A 34 1.66 -1.20 -10.57
CA MET A 34 2.91 -0.99 -9.84
C MET A 34 3.96 -2.05 -10.19
N ASP A 35 3.57 -3.32 -10.25
CA ASP A 35 4.47 -4.40 -10.63
C ASP A 35 4.95 -4.25 -12.09
N ASP A 36 4.05 -3.92 -13.02
CA ASP A 36 4.39 -3.61 -14.41
C ASP A 36 5.35 -2.40 -14.49
N THR A 37 5.12 -1.36 -13.68
CA THR A 37 6.00 -0.18 -13.59
C THR A 37 7.37 -0.54 -13.03
N GLY A 38 7.42 -1.39 -12.00
CA GLY A 38 8.67 -1.91 -11.42
C GLY A 38 9.49 -2.63 -12.48
N HIS A 39 8.89 -3.58 -13.20
CA HIS A 39 9.54 -4.32 -14.28
C HIS A 39 10.06 -3.39 -15.40
N GLN A 40 9.28 -2.39 -15.81
CA GLN A 40 9.71 -1.41 -16.82
C GLN A 40 10.89 -0.55 -16.36
N ALA A 41 11.00 -0.31 -15.05
CA ALA A 41 12.11 0.41 -14.45
C ALA A 41 13.31 -0.50 -14.08
N GLU A 42 13.26 -1.80 -14.41
CA GLU A 42 14.23 -2.82 -14.00
C GLU A 42 14.38 -2.93 -12.47
N ARG A 43 13.26 -2.80 -11.75
CA ARG A 43 13.19 -2.84 -10.29
C ARG A 43 12.23 -3.92 -9.82
N GLU A 44 12.60 -4.61 -8.76
CA GLU A 44 11.75 -5.63 -8.09
C GLU A 44 11.54 -5.25 -6.63
N PRO A 45 10.70 -4.25 -6.34
CA PRO A 45 10.48 -3.79 -4.97
C PRO A 45 9.73 -4.88 -4.16
N PRO A 46 10.21 -5.23 -2.95
CA PRO A 46 9.53 -6.19 -2.09
C PRO A 46 8.21 -5.68 -1.49
N TRP A 47 7.96 -4.36 -1.53
CA TRP A 47 6.81 -3.73 -0.89
C TRP A 47 6.11 -2.73 -1.81
N TYR A 48 4.77 -2.80 -1.82
CA TYR A 48 3.90 -1.83 -2.48
C TYR A 48 3.15 -1.01 -1.43
N LEU A 49 3.21 0.32 -1.58
CA LEU A 49 2.50 1.26 -0.73
C LEU A 49 1.36 1.88 -1.52
N VAL A 50 0.14 1.70 -1.02
CA VAL A 50 -1.06 2.30 -1.59
C VAL A 50 -1.63 3.28 -0.58
N GLY A 51 -1.56 4.56 -0.92
CA GLY A 51 -2.05 5.65 -0.07
C GLY A 51 -3.01 6.58 -0.78
N ASP A 52 -3.64 7.43 0.01
CA ASP A 52 -4.38 8.58 -0.49
C ASP A 52 -3.43 9.76 -0.72
N GLY A 53 -3.80 10.68 -1.61
CA GLY A 53 -2.93 11.79 -2.00
C GLY A 53 -2.69 12.85 -0.91
N ASP A 54 -3.34 12.70 0.25
CA ASP A 54 -3.26 13.57 1.42
C ASP A 54 -2.63 12.89 2.64
N THR A 55 -2.11 11.67 2.49
CA THR A 55 -1.34 10.99 3.54
C THR A 55 0.16 11.17 3.33
N LEU A 56 0.91 11.30 4.43
CA LEU A 56 2.35 11.58 4.41
C LEU A 56 3.09 10.70 5.42
N TRP A 57 4.17 10.07 4.97
CA TRP A 57 5.21 9.52 5.85
C TRP A 57 6.15 10.62 6.32
N THR A 58 6.24 10.81 7.64
CA THR A 58 7.10 11.83 8.23
C THR A 58 8.58 11.46 8.21
N ASP A 59 8.91 10.17 8.14
CA ASP A 59 10.29 9.67 8.00
C ASP A 59 10.30 8.31 7.29
N GLU A 60 10.80 8.29 6.06
CA GLU A 60 10.96 7.08 5.24
C GLU A 60 11.92 6.04 5.85
N ARG A 61 12.88 6.47 6.69
CA ARG A 61 13.86 5.57 7.30
C ARG A 61 13.23 4.73 8.39
N ILE A 62 12.29 5.32 9.13
CA ILE A 62 11.51 4.62 10.14
C ILE A 62 10.65 3.56 9.44
N LEU A 63 9.97 3.93 8.35
CA LEU A 63 9.19 2.98 7.56
C LEU A 63 10.05 1.80 7.07
N ARG A 64 11.23 2.06 6.50
CA ARG A 64 12.17 1.00 6.06
C ARG A 64 12.63 0.13 7.23
N GLN A 65 12.93 0.73 8.39
CA GLN A 65 13.34 -0.01 9.57
C GLN A 65 12.23 -0.95 10.06
N GLU A 66 10.99 -0.47 10.11
CA GLU A 66 9.82 -1.28 10.51
C GLU A 66 9.57 -2.41 9.50
N LEU A 67 9.58 -2.11 8.19
CA LEU A 67 9.43 -3.12 7.14
C LEU A 67 10.55 -4.17 7.14
N GLY A 68 11.77 -3.78 7.53
CA GLY A 68 12.90 -4.69 7.68
C GLY A 68 12.72 -5.78 8.74
N THR A 69 11.71 -5.66 9.61
CA THR A 69 11.37 -6.69 10.60
C THR A 69 10.48 -7.81 10.04
N TYR A 70 9.92 -7.62 8.84
CA TYR A 70 9.04 -8.58 8.17
C TYR A 70 9.80 -9.31 7.05
N ASP A 71 9.44 -10.57 6.82
CA ASP A 71 9.91 -11.34 5.66
C ASP A 71 8.98 -11.07 4.46
N PRO A 72 9.45 -10.32 3.43
CA PRO A 72 8.62 -9.92 2.31
C PRO A 72 8.23 -11.08 1.38
N THR A 73 8.79 -12.29 1.56
CA THR A 73 8.37 -13.47 0.78
C THR A 73 7.08 -14.11 1.29
N LYS A 74 6.56 -13.60 2.42
CA LYS A 74 5.29 -14.03 3.01
C LYS A 74 4.19 -13.04 2.67
N SER A 75 2.95 -13.54 2.69
CA SER A 75 1.78 -12.69 2.47
C SER A 75 1.54 -11.76 3.65
N TRP A 76 1.87 -10.48 3.47
CA TRP A 76 1.60 -9.42 4.44
C TRP A 76 0.64 -8.38 3.87
N LEU A 77 -0.32 -8.00 4.71
CA LEU A 77 -1.19 -6.83 4.53
C LEU A 77 -1.07 -6.00 5.81
N LEU A 78 -0.34 -4.89 5.72
CA LEU A 78 -0.08 -3.98 6.82
C LEU A 78 -0.81 -2.64 6.59
N GLY A 79 -1.09 -1.93 7.67
CA GLY A 79 -1.74 -0.64 7.64
C GLY A 79 -2.27 -0.27 9.01
N CYS A 80 -2.90 0.89 9.13
CA CYS A 80 -3.53 1.28 10.39
C CYS A 80 -4.92 0.64 10.52
N SER A 81 -5.24 0.14 11.71
CA SER A 81 -6.62 -0.20 12.05
C SER A 81 -7.35 1.05 12.52
N SER A 82 -8.37 1.48 11.78
CA SER A 82 -9.24 2.60 12.20
C SER A 82 -10.61 2.15 12.73
N GLU A 83 -10.77 0.86 12.96
CA GLU A 83 -12.07 0.25 13.20
C GLU A 83 -12.42 0.30 14.69
N GLU A 84 -13.67 0.68 15.01
CA GLU A 84 -14.19 0.47 16.37
C GLU A 84 -14.19 -1.03 16.71
N ILE A 85 -14.13 -1.36 18.01
CA ILE A 85 -14.16 -2.75 18.50
C ILE A 85 -15.33 -3.55 17.90
N SER A 86 -16.49 -2.88 17.75
CA SER A 86 -17.70 -3.43 17.15
C SER A 86 -17.48 -3.90 15.70
N GLN A 87 -16.72 -3.14 14.91
CA GLN A 87 -16.42 -3.45 13.52
C GLN A 87 -15.35 -4.53 13.38
N ILE A 88 -14.34 -4.55 14.28
CA ILE A 88 -13.36 -5.65 14.34
C ILE A 88 -14.08 -6.98 14.62
N GLN A 89 -15.05 -7.00 15.53
CA GLN A 89 -15.81 -8.22 15.84
C GLN A 89 -16.66 -8.71 14.66
N GLN A 90 -17.15 -7.80 13.83
CA GLN A 90 -18.02 -8.14 12.71
C GLN A 90 -17.25 -8.54 11.44
N PHE A 91 -16.11 -7.90 11.19
CA PHE A 91 -15.40 -8.02 9.90
C PHE A 91 -13.94 -8.49 10.03
N GLY A 92 -13.44 -8.65 11.25
CA GLY A 92 -12.03 -8.93 11.52
C GLY A 92 -11.15 -7.67 11.41
N ASN A 93 -9.83 -7.86 11.54
CA ASN A 93 -8.87 -6.78 11.37
C ASN A 93 -8.80 -6.36 9.89
N ARG A 94 -8.84 -5.06 9.63
CA ARG A 94 -8.75 -4.46 8.30
C ARG A 94 -7.75 -3.31 8.29
N ALA A 95 -7.07 -3.12 7.15
CA ALA A 95 -6.22 -1.97 6.90
C ALA A 95 -7.07 -0.83 6.31
N LEU A 96 -7.00 0.35 6.92
CA LEU A 96 -7.71 1.54 6.44
C LEU A 96 -6.94 2.23 5.31
N GLY A 97 -7.58 2.41 4.15
CA GLY A 97 -7.00 3.10 2.98
C GLY A 97 -6.49 4.52 3.26
N GLY A 98 -7.25 5.32 4.03
CA GLY A 98 -6.87 6.69 4.39
C GLY A 98 -5.72 6.80 5.41
N ALA A 99 -5.21 5.66 5.89
CA ALA A 99 -3.98 5.58 6.69
C ALA A 99 -2.90 4.75 5.97
N GLU A 100 -3.07 4.58 4.66
CA GLU A 100 -2.30 3.76 3.74
C GLU A 100 -2.33 2.26 4.03
N ILE A 101 -2.11 1.50 2.95
CA ILE A 101 -2.03 0.04 2.96
C ILE A 101 -0.68 -0.35 2.37
N ILE A 102 0.04 -1.23 3.07
CA ILE A 102 1.33 -1.77 2.63
C ILE A 102 1.17 -3.26 2.38
N ILE A 103 1.61 -3.71 1.20
CA ILE A 103 1.41 -5.07 0.72
C ILE A 103 2.77 -5.64 0.31
N ALA A 104 3.08 -6.84 0.80
CA ALA A 104 4.23 -7.60 0.30
C ALA A 104 3.94 -8.12 -1.13
N ARG A 105 4.96 -8.16 -1.99
CA ARG A 105 4.83 -8.63 -3.37
C ARG A 105 4.37 -10.08 -3.48
#